data_AF-A0A6C0KHP3-F1
#
_entry.id   AF-A0A6C0KHP3-F1
#
_cell.length_a   1.000
_cell.length_b   1.000
_cell.length_c   1.000
_cell.angle_alpha   90.00
_cell.angle_beta   90.00
_cell.angle_gamma   90.00
#
_symmetry.space_group_name_H-M   'P 1'
#
loop_
_entity.id
_entity.type
_entity.pdbx_description
1 polymer ?
#
loop_
_entity_poly.entity_id
_entity_poly.type
_entity_poly.pdbx_seq_one_letter_code
_entity_poly.pdbx_strand_id
1 'polypeptide(L)'
;MSFHCQFCEIELKSKYNLKSHLEKSKKCMRLRGQTIVSEYRCLNCDYVGMYKNDFTKHSLICKKKNFPKDAKDITIESLKERNSDLVRQLCEKTKQLEDKDRIIKECLTIIKESKIPCASDTVNKIVQRYRVREQYPGKNYIYILTTPSHTEKQTYIFGKTVNLTNRLSTYNKTEEHTVVYYKECKNDLVMSSAETAIFSKLDGYRAMKNRERFILPEDKTIDFFTKTVDDCVNFFTN
;
A
#
# COMPACT_ATOMS: atom_id res chain seq x y z
N MET A 1 -29.55 4.82 -52.43
CA MET A 1 -29.12 3.41 -52.49
C MET A 1 -29.27 2.80 -51.11
N SER A 2 -30.09 1.76 -50.99
CA SER A 2 -30.17 0.92 -49.80
C SER A 2 -29.22 -0.27 -49.93
N PHE A 3 -28.83 -0.85 -48.80
CA PHE A 3 -27.86 -1.95 -48.72
C PHE A 3 -28.50 -3.14 -48.02
N HIS A 4 -28.49 -4.30 -48.67
CA HIS A 4 -29.17 -5.49 -48.18
C HIS A 4 -28.20 -6.49 -47.54
N CYS A 5 -28.56 -7.03 -46.38
CA CYS A 5 -27.81 -8.12 -45.75
C CYS A 5 -28.28 -9.47 -46.29
N GLN A 6 -27.41 -10.15 -47.03
CA GLN A 6 -27.69 -11.45 -47.67
C GLN A 6 -27.98 -12.61 -46.70
N PHE A 7 -27.69 -12.45 -45.40
CA PHE A 7 -27.83 -13.53 -44.43
C PHE A 7 -29.07 -13.42 -43.56
N CYS A 8 -29.59 -12.21 -43.32
CA CYS A 8 -30.74 -12.01 -42.44
C CYS A 8 -31.81 -11.08 -43.04
N GLU A 9 -31.66 -10.76 -44.33
CA GLU A 9 -32.61 -10.05 -45.18
C GLU A 9 -33.00 -8.63 -44.71
N ILE A 10 -32.16 -7.99 -43.90
CA ILE A 10 -32.41 -6.62 -43.39
C ILE A 10 -31.88 -5.60 -44.39
N GLU A 11 -32.67 -4.55 -44.62
CA GLU A 11 -32.32 -3.40 -45.44
C GLU A 11 -31.73 -2.26 -44.59
N LEU A 12 -30.58 -1.74 -45.02
CA LEU A 12 -29.78 -0.77 -44.27
C LEU A 12 -29.49 0.47 -45.12
N LYS A 13 -29.42 1.62 -44.44
CA LYS A 13 -29.33 2.94 -45.08
C LYS A 13 -27.95 3.28 -45.65
N SER A 14 -26.89 2.55 -45.29
CA SER A 14 -25.52 2.86 -45.74
C SER A 14 -24.60 1.64 -45.74
N LYS A 15 -23.52 1.70 -46.54
CA LYS A 15 -22.45 0.68 -46.55
C LYS A 15 -21.81 0.49 -45.17
N TYR A 16 -21.61 1.58 -44.44
CA TYR A 16 -21.08 1.54 -43.07
C TYR A 16 -22.00 0.76 -42.13
N ASN A 17 -23.32 0.99 -42.23
CA ASN A 17 -24.30 0.27 -41.43
C ASN A 17 -24.36 -1.22 -41.79
N LEU A 18 -24.22 -1.57 -43.08
CA LEU A 18 -24.11 -2.96 -43.51
C LEU A 18 -22.86 -3.63 -42.94
N LYS A 19 -21.70 -2.97 -43.01
CA LYS A 19 -20.45 -3.48 -42.42
C LYS A 19 -20.60 -3.71 -40.91
N SER A 20 -21.07 -2.69 -40.19
CA SER A 20 -21.31 -2.76 -38.75
C SER A 20 -22.33 -3.86 -38.40
N HIS A 21 -23.38 -4.04 -39.20
CA HIS A 21 -24.35 -5.11 -39.04
C HIS A 21 -23.72 -6.50 -39.21
N LEU A 22 -22.93 -6.71 -40.27
CA LEU A 22 -22.25 -7.99 -40.53
C LEU A 22 -21.25 -8.37 -39.44
N GLU A 23 -20.63 -7.37 -38.81
CA GLU A 23 -19.63 -7.54 -37.74
C GLU A 23 -20.28 -7.69 -36.34
N LYS A 24 -21.45 -7.11 -36.09
CA LYS A 24 -22.02 -6.97 -34.73
C LYS A 24 -23.38 -7.64 -34.51
N SER A 25 -24.11 -7.98 -35.57
CA SER A 25 -25.46 -8.55 -35.45
C SER A 25 -25.39 -10.03 -35.05
N LYS A 26 -25.81 -10.35 -33.81
CA LYS A 26 -25.85 -11.73 -33.28
C LYS A 26 -26.66 -12.68 -34.17
N LYS A 27 -27.79 -12.20 -34.73
CA LYS A 27 -28.63 -12.98 -35.64
C LYS A 27 -27.87 -13.30 -36.93
N CYS A 28 -27.23 -12.30 -37.53
CA CYS A 28 -26.47 -12.48 -38.76
C CYS A 28 -25.23 -13.38 -38.55
N MET A 29 -24.50 -13.23 -37.45
CA MET A 29 -23.31 -14.06 -37.16
C MET A 29 -23.67 -15.53 -36.93
N ARG A 30 -24.79 -15.83 -36.26
CA ARG A 30 -25.30 -17.19 -36.10
C ARG A 30 -25.71 -17.81 -37.43
N LEU A 31 -26.41 -17.06 -38.27
CA LEU A 31 -26.80 -17.52 -39.62
C LEU A 31 -25.58 -17.75 -40.53
N ARG A 32 -24.44 -17.13 -40.22
CA ARG A 32 -23.14 -17.35 -40.88
C ARG A 32 -22.30 -18.47 -40.24
N GLY A 33 -22.84 -19.19 -39.26
CA GLY A 33 -22.12 -20.26 -38.56
C GLY A 33 -20.92 -19.79 -37.73
N GLN A 34 -20.80 -18.49 -37.44
CA GLN A 34 -19.68 -17.96 -36.67
C GLN A 34 -19.90 -18.15 -35.17
N THR A 35 -18.90 -18.69 -34.48
CA THR A 35 -18.87 -18.76 -33.02
C THR A 35 -18.67 -17.36 -32.44
N ILE A 36 -19.59 -16.93 -31.58
CA ILE A 36 -19.44 -15.65 -30.86
C ILE A 36 -18.41 -15.86 -29.75
N VAL A 37 -17.14 -15.57 -30.07
CA VAL A 37 -16.06 -15.51 -29.08
C VAL A 37 -16.13 -14.14 -28.41
N SER A 38 -16.61 -14.10 -27.18
CA SER A 38 -16.57 -12.91 -26.35
C SER A 38 -16.21 -13.34 -24.93
N GLU A 39 -15.38 -12.51 -24.30
CA GLU A 39 -14.97 -12.62 -22.90
C GLU A 39 -16.09 -12.15 -21.96
N TYR A 40 -17.08 -11.42 -22.46
CA TYR A 40 -18.19 -10.86 -21.67
C TYR A 40 -19.37 -11.83 -21.60
N ARG A 41 -19.15 -13.01 -21.04
CA ARG A 41 -20.18 -14.03 -20.82
C ARG A 41 -20.79 -13.89 -19.44
N CYS A 42 -22.12 -13.90 -19.35
CA CYS A 42 -22.79 -13.94 -18.06
C CYS A 42 -22.61 -15.33 -17.44
N LEU A 43 -22.17 -15.40 -16.19
CA LEU A 43 -22.05 -16.68 -15.46
C LEU A 43 -23.42 -17.24 -15.03
N ASN A 44 -24.44 -16.40 -15.02
CA ASN A 44 -25.75 -16.73 -14.45
C ASN A 44 -26.81 -17.02 -15.53
N CYS A 45 -26.52 -16.76 -16.81
CA CYS A 45 -27.43 -17.04 -17.93
C CYS A 45 -26.68 -17.12 -19.27
N ASP A 46 -27.38 -17.53 -20.33
CA ASP A 46 -26.78 -17.71 -21.67
C ASP A 46 -26.51 -16.39 -22.42
N TYR A 47 -26.49 -15.27 -21.70
CA TYR A 47 -26.19 -13.97 -22.27
C TYR A 47 -24.69 -13.81 -22.51
N VAL A 48 -24.35 -13.39 -23.73
CA VAL A 48 -22.99 -13.00 -24.12
C VAL A 48 -23.06 -11.58 -24.66
N GLY A 49 -22.36 -10.65 -24.00
CA GLY A 49 -22.19 -9.26 -24.46
C GLY A 49 -21.04 -9.17 -25.47
N MET A 50 -21.07 -8.23 -26.41
CA MET A 50 -19.90 -7.94 -27.25
C MET A 50 -19.03 -6.82 -26.70
N TYR A 51 -19.63 -5.96 -25.89
CA TYR A 51 -18.98 -4.81 -25.29
C TYR A 51 -19.18 -4.84 -23.78
N LYS A 52 -18.17 -4.34 -23.07
CA LYS A 52 -18.19 -4.20 -21.61
C LYS A 52 -19.43 -3.47 -21.12
N ASN A 53 -19.83 -2.37 -21.76
CA ASN A 53 -20.97 -1.57 -21.33
C ASN A 53 -22.30 -2.34 -21.40
N ASP A 54 -22.51 -3.14 -22.45
CA ASP A 54 -23.72 -3.96 -22.58
C ASP A 54 -23.73 -5.11 -21.58
N PHE A 55 -22.55 -5.66 -21.28
CA PHE A 55 -22.38 -6.67 -20.25
C PHE A 55 -22.63 -6.11 -18.85
N THR A 56 -22.12 -4.92 -18.54
CA THR A 56 -22.36 -4.23 -17.27
C THR A 56 -23.83 -3.90 -17.08
N LYS A 57 -24.52 -3.40 -18.11
CA LYS A 57 -25.97 -3.18 -18.04
C LYS A 57 -26.72 -4.49 -17.80
N HIS A 58 -26.33 -5.55 -18.49
CA HIS A 58 -26.91 -6.88 -18.31
C HIS A 58 -26.66 -7.43 -16.89
N SER A 59 -25.44 -7.35 -16.35
CA SER A 59 -25.10 -7.89 -15.03
C SER A 59 -25.90 -7.23 -13.91
N LEU A 60 -26.23 -5.94 -14.07
CA LEU A 60 -27.06 -5.20 -13.12
C LEU A 60 -28.52 -5.68 -13.12
N ILE A 61 -29.07 -6.07 -14.27
CA ILE A 61 -30.51 -6.42 -14.43
C ILE A 61 -30.79 -7.92 -14.60
N CYS A 62 -29.76 -8.76 -14.65
CA CYS A 62 -29.92 -10.19 -14.87
C CYS A 62 -30.80 -10.82 -13.76
N LYS A 63 -32.02 -11.22 -14.12
CA LYS A 63 -33.01 -11.78 -13.18
C LYS A 63 -32.63 -13.18 -12.66
N LYS A 64 -31.66 -13.85 -13.29
CA LYS A 64 -31.06 -15.11 -12.81
C LYS A 64 -29.94 -14.85 -11.79
N LYS A 65 -30.03 -13.79 -10.97
CA LYS A 65 -29.08 -13.50 -9.87
C LYS A 65 -29.06 -14.56 -8.76
N ASN A 66 -29.93 -15.57 -8.81
CA ASN A 66 -29.99 -16.62 -7.81
C ASN A 66 -29.00 -17.74 -8.15
N PHE A 67 -27.89 -17.70 -7.43
CA PHE A 67 -26.91 -18.74 -7.15
C PHE A 67 -26.18 -19.38 -8.35
N PRO A 68 -24.85 -19.58 -8.26
CA PRO A 68 -24.11 -20.32 -9.27
C PRO A 68 -24.74 -21.70 -9.43
N LYS A 69 -25.01 -22.09 -10.69
CA LYS A 69 -25.61 -23.38 -11.06
C LYS A 69 -24.74 -24.60 -10.72
N ASP A 70 -23.54 -24.37 -10.19
CA ASP A 70 -22.59 -25.39 -9.78
C ASP A 70 -22.57 -25.61 -8.25
N ALA A 71 -23.43 -24.95 -7.48
CA ALA A 71 -23.59 -25.22 -6.04
C ALA A 71 -24.48 -26.45 -5.76
N LYS A 72 -24.29 -27.52 -6.54
CA LYS A 72 -24.81 -28.84 -6.16
C LYS A 72 -23.74 -29.52 -5.31
N ASP A 73 -24.11 -29.79 -4.06
CA ASP A 73 -23.44 -30.67 -3.10
C ASP A 73 -22.22 -30.15 -2.34
N ILE A 74 -22.24 -28.89 -1.88
CA ILE A 74 -21.43 -28.50 -0.72
C ILE A 74 -22.28 -28.66 0.54
N THR A 75 -22.07 -29.76 1.26
CA THR A 75 -22.71 -29.97 2.56
C THR A 75 -22.04 -29.12 3.65
N ILE A 76 -22.79 -28.73 4.68
CA ILE A 76 -22.24 -28.02 5.84
C ILE A 76 -21.08 -28.82 6.47
N GLU A 77 -21.19 -30.15 6.49
CA GLU A 77 -20.15 -31.06 6.98
C GLU A 77 -18.86 -30.98 6.15
N SER A 78 -18.95 -30.94 4.82
CA SER A 78 -17.77 -30.78 3.96
C SER A 78 -17.03 -29.44 4.17
N LEU A 79 -17.78 -28.38 4.49
CA LEU A 79 -17.19 -27.08 4.83
C LEU A 79 -16.54 -27.08 6.21
N LYS A 80 -17.15 -27.74 7.20
CA LYS A 80 -16.55 -27.91 8.53
C LYS A 80 -15.24 -28.69 8.46
N GLU A 81 -15.23 -29.78 7.71
CA GLU A 81 -14.03 -30.61 7.52
C GLU A 81 -12.90 -29.81 6.87
N ARG A 82 -13.20 -29.10 5.77
CA ARG A 82 -12.23 -28.21 5.11
C ARG A 82 -11.74 -27.08 6.02
N ASN A 83 -12.62 -26.49 6.83
CA ASN A 83 -12.23 -25.48 7.82
C ASN A 83 -11.33 -26.07 8.90
N SER A 84 -11.61 -27.28 9.37
CA SER A 84 -10.78 -27.96 10.37
C SER A 84 -9.38 -28.26 9.82
N ASP A 85 -9.28 -28.65 8.55
CA ASP A 85 -8.01 -28.87 7.85
C ASP A 85 -7.23 -27.57 7.66
N LEU A 86 -7.89 -26.48 7.28
CA LEU A 86 -7.26 -25.17 7.17
C LEU A 86 -6.76 -24.66 8.52
N VAL A 87 -7.52 -24.85 9.59
CA VAL A 87 -7.10 -24.50 10.96
C VAL A 87 -5.88 -25.31 11.38
N ARG A 88 -5.84 -26.61 11.07
CA ARG A 88 -4.67 -27.47 11.33
C ARG A 88 -3.44 -27.00 10.56
N GLN A 89 -3.58 -26.71 9.26
CA GLN A 89 -2.48 -26.17 8.45
C GLN A 89 -1.99 -24.81 8.95
N LEU A 90 -2.89 -23.95 9.40
CA LEU A 90 -2.53 -22.67 10.02
C LEU A 90 -1.75 -22.87 11.31
N CYS A 91 -2.21 -23.76 12.20
CA CYS A 91 -1.53 -24.08 13.45
C CYS A 91 -0.10 -24.59 13.21
N GLU A 92 0.07 -25.48 12.22
CA GLU A 92 1.38 -26.02 11.87
C GLU A 92 2.32 -24.95 11.27
N LYS A 93 1.80 -24.08 10.41
CA LYS A 93 2.55 -22.92 9.90
C LYS A 93 2.94 -21.95 11.02
N THR A 94 2.07 -21.69 11.99
CA THR A 94 2.36 -20.84 13.15
C THR A 94 3.51 -21.42 13.98
N LYS A 95 3.46 -22.72 14.28
CA LYS A 95 4.54 -23.40 15.00
C LYS A 95 5.88 -23.32 14.26
N GLN A 96 5.87 -23.51 12.94
CA GLN A 96 7.07 -23.35 12.10
C GLN A 96 7.62 -21.93 12.12
N LEU A 97 6.76 -20.90 12.24
CA LEU A 97 7.20 -19.51 12.37
C LEU A 97 7.84 -19.25 13.73
N GLU A 98 7.24 -19.76 14.81
CA GLU A 98 7.79 -19.64 16.18
C GLU A 98 9.17 -20.30 16.28
N ASP A 99 9.34 -21.49 15.69
CA ASP A 99 10.63 -22.19 15.65
C ASP A 99 11.69 -21.38 14.87
N LYS A 100 11.30 -20.76 13.75
CA LYS A 100 12.19 -19.87 12.99
C LYS A 100 12.57 -18.62 13.77
N ASP A 101 11.62 -18.01 14.47
CA ASP A 101 11.87 -16.84 15.31
C ASP A 101 12.82 -17.18 16.49
N ARG A 102 12.69 -18.38 17.07
CA ARG A 102 13.63 -18.88 18.09
C ARG A 102 15.05 -19.00 17.51
N ILE A 103 15.20 -19.66 16.36
CA ILE A 103 16.50 -19.83 15.69
C ILE A 103 17.11 -18.47 15.35
N ILE A 104 16.32 -17.52 14.84
CA ILE A 104 16.81 -16.17 14.53
C ILE A 104 17.33 -15.48 15.79
N LYS A 105 16.61 -15.55 16.92
CA LYS A 105 17.05 -14.97 18.20
C LYS A 105 18.38 -15.58 18.66
N GLU A 106 18.53 -16.90 18.58
CA GLU A 106 19.77 -17.59 18.94
C GLU A 106 20.94 -17.15 18.05
N CYS A 107 20.74 -17.11 16.72
CA CYS A 107 21.76 -16.63 15.80
C CYS A 107 22.16 -15.16 16.07
N LEU A 108 21.20 -14.29 16.39
CA LEU A 108 21.47 -12.89 16.73
C LEU A 108 22.32 -12.76 18.00
N THR A 109 22.13 -13.62 19.00
CA THR A 109 22.96 -13.65 20.22
C THR A 109 24.39 -14.05 19.90
N ILE A 110 24.58 -15.14 19.16
CA ILE A 110 25.91 -15.62 18.72
C ILE A 110 26.66 -14.55 17.91
N ILE A 111 25.94 -13.84 17.04
CA ILE A 111 26.50 -12.73 16.24
C ILE A 111 26.99 -11.59 17.13
N LYS A 112 26.25 -11.22 18.19
CA LYS A 112 26.66 -10.16 19.13
C LYS A 112 27.91 -10.56 19.91
N GLU A 113 28.03 -11.83 20.28
CA GLU A 113 29.15 -12.34 21.08
C GLU A 113 30.44 -12.53 20.28
N SER A 114 30.33 -12.84 18.98
CA SER A 114 31.46 -13.27 18.16
C SER A 114 32.41 -12.16 17.69
N LYS A 115 32.11 -10.87 17.90
CA LYS A 115 32.99 -9.70 17.60
C LYS A 115 33.74 -9.78 16.25
N ILE A 116 33.13 -10.34 15.19
CA ILE A 116 33.82 -10.59 13.91
C ILE A 116 33.84 -9.31 13.04
N PRO A 117 35.01 -8.78 12.66
CA PRO A 117 35.11 -7.51 11.92
C PRO A 117 34.65 -7.58 10.45
N CYS A 118 34.62 -8.76 9.83
CA CYS A 118 34.53 -8.92 8.36
C CYS A 118 33.13 -9.31 7.83
N ALA A 119 32.15 -9.57 8.69
CA ALA A 119 30.77 -9.91 8.30
C ALA A 119 29.78 -8.72 8.42
N SER A 120 30.30 -7.53 8.74
CA SER A 120 29.53 -6.44 9.36
C SER A 120 28.36 -5.96 8.51
N ASP A 121 28.51 -5.69 7.21
CA ASP A 121 27.43 -5.05 6.43
C ASP A 121 26.23 -5.96 6.16
N THR A 122 26.47 -7.22 5.77
CA THR A 122 25.38 -8.17 5.47
C THR A 122 24.67 -8.58 6.76
N VAL A 123 25.44 -8.81 7.83
CA VAL A 123 24.90 -9.14 9.14
C VAL A 123 24.16 -7.94 9.74
N ASN A 124 24.69 -6.72 9.64
CA ASN A 124 24.00 -5.50 10.06
C ASN A 124 22.69 -5.30 9.29
N LYS A 125 22.68 -5.52 7.96
CA LYS A 125 21.45 -5.46 7.15
C LYS A 125 20.41 -6.49 7.60
N ILE A 126 20.82 -7.70 7.96
CA ILE A 126 19.94 -8.75 8.48
C ILE A 126 19.43 -8.36 9.87
N VAL A 127 20.30 -7.96 10.80
CA VAL A 127 19.94 -7.50 12.16
C VAL A 127 18.95 -6.33 12.08
N GLN A 128 19.16 -5.36 11.19
CA GLN A 128 18.24 -4.23 11.00
C GLN A 128 16.88 -4.65 10.39
N ARG A 129 16.84 -5.72 9.57
CA ARG A 129 15.57 -6.26 9.07
C ARG A 129 14.74 -6.91 10.17
N TYR A 130 15.37 -7.63 11.09
CA TYR A 130 14.70 -8.41 12.14
C TYR A 130 14.55 -7.68 13.48
N ARG A 131 15.07 -6.45 13.62
CA ARG A 131 14.80 -5.62 14.79
C ARG A 131 13.31 -5.34 14.92
N VAL A 132 12.78 -5.56 16.13
CA VAL A 132 11.42 -5.12 16.51
C VAL A 132 11.41 -3.60 16.38
N ARG A 133 10.65 -3.10 15.40
CA ARG A 133 10.56 -1.67 15.13
C ARG A 133 9.52 -1.05 16.04
N GLU A 134 9.86 0.11 16.58
CA GLU A 134 8.89 0.94 17.28
C GLU A 134 7.76 1.33 16.32
N GLN A 135 6.53 1.10 16.77
CA GLN A 135 5.32 1.34 15.99
C GLN A 135 4.73 2.69 16.39
N TYR A 136 4.50 3.55 15.40
CA TYR A 136 3.84 4.84 15.59
C TYR A 136 2.47 4.78 14.91
N PRO A 137 1.37 4.57 15.67
CA PRO A 137 0.08 4.17 15.12
C PRO A 137 -0.71 5.29 14.40
N GLY A 138 -0.36 6.55 14.63
CA GLY A 138 -1.00 7.72 14.02
C GLY A 138 -0.47 8.07 12.64
N LYS A 139 -0.83 9.25 12.14
CA LYS A 139 -0.46 9.71 10.78
C LYS A 139 -0.13 11.19 10.72
N ASN A 140 0.66 11.58 9.73
CA ASN A 140 1.08 12.97 9.47
C ASN A 140 1.89 13.54 10.65
N TYR A 141 3.11 13.04 10.79
CA TYR A 141 4.03 13.44 11.85
C TYR A 141 4.98 14.52 11.37
N ILE A 142 5.21 15.51 12.23
CA ILE A 142 6.47 16.27 12.26
C ILE A 142 7.35 15.62 13.31
N TYR A 143 8.62 15.41 13.00
CA TYR A 143 9.54 14.68 13.87
C TYR A 143 10.91 15.37 13.96
N ILE A 144 11.62 15.03 15.03
CA ILE A 144 13.01 15.38 15.28
C ILE A 144 13.79 14.08 15.47
N LEU A 145 14.80 13.85 14.64
CA LEU A 145 15.71 12.72 14.75
C LEU A 145 17.10 13.17 15.17
N THR A 146 17.84 12.27 15.79
CA THR A 146 19.30 12.39 15.94
C THR A 146 19.95 11.02 15.69
N THR A 147 21.27 11.01 15.64
CA THR A 147 22.12 9.82 15.69
C THR A 147 23.17 10.04 16.78
N PRO A 148 23.85 8.99 17.29
CA PRO A 148 24.91 9.19 18.29
C PRO A 148 25.97 10.23 17.85
N SER A 149 26.39 10.17 16.58
CA SER A 149 27.36 11.12 16.03
C SER A 149 26.82 12.54 15.86
N HIS A 150 25.52 12.71 15.67
CA HIS A 150 24.88 14.03 15.60
C HIS A 150 24.61 14.62 16.98
N THR A 151 24.31 13.78 17.98
CA THR A 151 24.11 14.22 19.37
C THR A 151 25.38 14.86 19.92
N GLU A 152 26.55 14.29 19.65
CA GLU A 152 27.86 14.88 20.01
C GLU A 152 28.07 16.27 19.40
N LYS A 153 27.46 16.52 18.24
CA LYS A 153 27.53 17.78 17.49
C LYS A 153 26.30 18.67 17.72
N GLN A 154 25.46 18.33 18.70
CA GLN A 154 24.20 19.01 18.99
C GLN A 154 23.32 19.23 17.74
N THR A 155 23.41 18.31 16.78
CA THR A 155 22.73 18.43 15.48
C THR A 155 21.48 17.57 15.47
N TYR A 156 20.39 18.12 14.98
CA TYR A 156 19.09 17.47 14.92
C TYR A 156 18.50 17.56 13.52
N ILE A 157 17.85 16.49 13.09
CA ILE A 157 17.20 16.40 11.77
C ILE A 157 15.71 16.59 11.97
N PHE A 158 15.15 17.60 11.33
CA PHE A 158 13.70 17.80 11.30
C PHE A 158 13.14 17.18 10.04
N GLY A 159 11.88 16.80 10.07
CA GLY A 159 11.17 16.44 8.85
C GLY A 159 9.72 16.08 9.12
N LYS A 160 9.03 15.77 8.03
CA LYS A 160 7.64 15.33 8.07
C LYS A 160 7.43 13.98 7.37
N THR A 161 6.40 13.25 7.78
CA THR A 161 6.03 11.98 7.16
C THR A 161 4.61 11.58 7.50
N VAL A 162 3.90 10.96 6.56
CA VAL A 162 2.59 10.34 6.84
C VAL A 162 2.75 9.15 7.78
N ASN A 163 3.85 8.40 7.70
CA ASN A 163 4.11 7.21 8.52
C ASN A 163 5.55 7.23 9.04
N LEU A 164 5.72 7.39 10.35
CA LEU A 164 7.03 7.54 10.99
C LEU A 164 7.83 6.23 11.01
N THR A 165 7.17 5.08 11.27
CA THR A 165 7.80 3.76 11.26
C THR A 165 8.43 3.45 9.89
N ASN A 166 7.72 3.75 8.80
CA ASN A 166 8.23 3.56 7.44
C ASN A 166 9.37 4.55 7.12
N ARG A 167 9.26 5.80 7.60
CA ARG A 167 10.30 6.81 7.40
C ARG A 167 11.61 6.42 8.07
N LEU A 168 11.57 5.98 9.32
CA LEU A 168 12.75 5.47 10.06
C LEU A 168 13.41 4.28 9.36
N SER A 169 12.61 3.41 8.73
CA SER A 169 13.15 2.29 7.94
C SER A 169 14.02 2.75 6.76
N THR A 170 13.84 4.00 6.30
CA THR A 170 14.65 4.59 5.24
C THR A 170 15.96 5.18 5.78
N TYR A 171 15.91 5.79 6.97
CA TYR A 171 17.08 6.40 7.63
C TYR A 171 18.02 5.34 8.25
N ASN A 172 17.47 4.28 8.84
CA ASN A 172 18.22 3.27 9.60
C ASN A 172 18.94 2.23 8.73
N LYS A 173 19.45 2.64 7.57
CA LYS A 173 20.22 1.78 6.66
C LYS A 173 21.70 1.69 7.04
N THR A 174 22.28 2.80 7.47
CA THR A 174 23.73 2.94 7.73
C THR A 174 24.01 3.35 9.17
N GLU A 175 23.21 4.26 9.73
CA GLU A 175 23.32 4.73 11.12
C GLU A 175 21.94 4.71 11.76
N GLU A 176 21.88 4.31 13.04
CA GLU A 176 20.63 4.26 13.79
C GLU A 176 20.17 5.67 14.17
N HIS A 177 19.05 6.08 13.56
CA HIS A 177 18.38 7.32 13.90
C HIS A 177 17.37 7.05 15.00
N THR A 178 17.46 7.83 16.07
CA THR A 178 16.53 7.82 17.20
C THR A 178 15.55 8.97 17.06
N VAL A 179 14.28 8.70 17.34
CA VAL A 179 13.26 9.76 17.40
C VAL A 179 13.41 10.44 18.75
N VAL A 180 13.77 11.72 18.72
CA VAL A 180 13.88 12.56 19.92
C VAL A 180 12.51 13.11 20.29
N TYR A 181 11.73 13.50 19.28
CA TYR A 181 10.41 14.08 19.46
C TYR A 181 9.58 13.87 18.20
N TYR A 182 8.27 13.75 18.35
CA TYR A 182 7.33 13.77 17.24
C TYR A 182 5.99 14.37 17.66
N LYS A 183 5.29 14.98 16.70
CA LYS A 183 3.96 15.53 16.89
C LYS A 183 3.06 15.13 15.73
N GLU A 184 1.90 14.56 16.06
CA GLU A 184 0.87 14.21 15.09
C GLU A 184 0.08 15.45 14.65
N CYS A 185 -0.15 15.57 13.34
CA CYS A 185 -0.93 16.64 12.73
C CYS A 185 -2.27 16.10 12.21
N LYS A 186 -3.31 16.94 12.25
CA LYS A 186 -4.67 16.55 11.82
C LYS A 186 -4.74 16.07 10.37
N ASN A 187 -3.97 16.70 9.48
CA ASN A 187 -3.91 16.37 8.06
C ASN A 187 -2.59 16.86 7.43
N ASP A 188 -2.36 16.47 6.17
CA ASP A 188 -1.16 16.80 5.39
C ASP A 188 -0.96 18.32 5.16
N LEU A 189 -2.06 19.07 5.03
CA LEU A 189 -2.02 20.51 4.87
C LEU A 189 -1.46 21.19 6.12
N VAL A 190 -2.01 20.87 7.31
CA VAL A 190 -1.53 21.36 8.60
C VAL A 190 -0.07 20.98 8.82
N MET A 191 0.30 19.73 8.52
CA MET A 191 1.67 19.24 8.63
C MET A 191 2.64 20.07 7.76
N SER A 192 2.28 20.35 6.51
CA SER A 192 3.11 21.11 5.58
C SER A 192 3.22 22.60 5.94
N SER A 193 2.14 23.20 6.41
CA SER A 193 2.13 24.58 6.91
C SER A 193 2.97 24.73 8.18
N ALA A 194 2.81 23.80 9.13
CA ALA A 194 3.58 23.79 10.38
C ALA A 194 5.08 23.58 10.13
N GLU A 195 5.47 22.66 9.24
CA GLU A 195 6.88 22.48 8.85
C GLU A 195 7.50 23.77 8.32
N THR A 196 6.81 24.45 7.40
CA THR A 196 7.28 25.71 6.82
C THR A 196 7.46 26.78 7.90
N ALA A 197 6.53 26.87 8.85
CA ALA A 197 6.60 27.80 9.98
C ALA A 197 7.79 27.47 10.91
N ILE A 198 8.00 26.19 11.24
CA ILE A 198 9.12 25.73 12.06
C ILE A 198 10.45 26.09 11.40
N PHE A 199 10.58 25.79 10.11
CA PHE A 199 11.78 26.07 9.32
C PHE A 199 12.09 27.56 9.20
N SER A 200 11.06 28.40 9.17
CA SER A 200 11.23 29.86 9.17
C SER A 200 11.65 30.37 10.54
N LYS A 201 11.05 29.86 11.63
CA LYS A 201 11.42 30.25 13.00
C LYS A 201 12.82 29.78 13.40
N LEU A 202 13.26 28.63 12.90
CA LEU A 202 14.54 28.02 13.24
C LEU A 202 15.65 28.31 12.20
N ASP A 203 15.42 29.21 11.25
CA ASP A 203 16.34 29.42 10.12
C ASP A 203 17.76 29.81 10.58
N GLY A 204 17.86 30.63 11.64
CA GLY A 204 19.14 31.02 12.25
C GLY A 204 19.92 29.87 12.91
N TYR A 205 19.29 28.71 13.10
CA TYR A 205 19.90 27.53 13.70
C TYR A 205 20.23 26.44 12.66
N ARG A 206 20.05 26.70 11.36
CA ARG A 206 20.38 25.71 10.32
C ARG A 206 21.89 25.47 10.23
N ALA A 207 22.28 24.20 10.23
CA ALA A 207 23.67 23.78 10.04
C ALA A 207 24.18 24.09 8.61
N MET A 208 23.30 23.99 7.61
CA MET A 208 23.60 24.27 6.20
C MET A 208 22.36 24.78 5.47
N LYS A 209 22.53 25.74 4.55
CA LYS A 209 21.46 26.17 3.63
C LYS A 209 20.96 24.95 2.83
N ASN A 210 19.63 24.76 2.77
CA ASN A 210 18.95 23.67 2.07
C ASN A 210 19.10 22.26 2.69
N ARG A 211 19.54 22.13 3.94
CA ARG A 211 19.42 20.88 4.70
C ARG A 211 18.49 21.06 5.88
N GLU A 212 17.74 20.01 6.21
CA GLU A 212 16.81 19.95 7.35
C GLU A 212 17.56 19.64 8.66
N ARG A 213 18.81 20.10 8.77
CA ARG A 213 19.70 19.88 9.92
C ARG A 213 19.86 21.17 10.69
N PHE A 214 19.61 21.11 11.99
CA PHE A 214 19.62 22.26 12.89
C PHE A 214 20.57 22.01 14.05
N ILE A 215 21.30 23.04 14.45
CA ILE A 215 22.24 23.02 15.58
C ILE A 215 21.51 23.57 16.79
N LEU A 216 21.41 22.78 17.85
CA LEU A 216 20.91 23.24 19.13
C LEU A 216 21.95 24.18 19.75
N PRO A 217 21.59 25.40 20.16
CA PRO A 217 22.52 26.31 20.85
C PRO A 217 23.01 25.73 22.18
N GLU A 218 24.26 26.03 22.53
CA GLU A 218 24.90 25.52 23.76
C GLU A 218 24.17 25.94 25.05
N ASP A 219 23.48 27.09 25.03
CA ASP A 219 22.70 27.63 26.14
C ASP A 219 21.27 27.07 26.24
N LYS A 220 20.87 26.19 25.31
CA LYS A 220 19.49 25.70 25.21
C LYS A 220 19.39 24.18 25.35
N THR A 221 18.29 23.74 25.93
CA THR A 221 17.90 22.33 25.93
C THR A 221 17.09 22.00 24.68
N ILE A 222 16.94 20.70 24.40
CA ILE A 222 16.10 20.20 23.30
C ILE A 222 14.65 20.72 23.36
N ASP A 223 14.18 21.13 24.54
CA ASP A 223 12.85 21.71 24.74
C ASP A 223 12.63 22.97 23.90
N PHE A 224 13.70 23.71 23.59
CA PHE A 224 13.62 24.84 22.67
C PHE A 224 13.05 24.42 21.30
N PHE A 225 13.54 23.30 20.77
CA PHE A 225 13.07 22.76 19.51
C PHE A 225 11.70 22.12 19.62
N THR A 226 11.45 21.28 20.64
CA THR A 226 10.15 20.61 20.79
C THR A 226 9.02 21.61 21.00
N LYS A 227 9.25 22.66 21.82
CA LYS A 227 8.29 23.74 22.03
C LYS A 227 8.03 24.54 20.75
N THR A 228 9.06 24.77 19.95
CA THR A 228 8.88 25.42 18.64
C THR A 228 7.98 24.59 17.72
N VAL A 229 8.13 23.26 17.72
CA VAL A 229 7.26 22.36 16.96
C VAL A 229 5.82 22.43 17.49
N ASP A 230 5.64 22.30 18.80
CA ASP A 230 4.33 22.37 19.44
C ASP A 230 3.61 23.68 19.14
N ASP A 231 4.28 24.82 19.33
CA ASP A 231 3.72 26.14 19.06
C ASP A 231 3.25 26.29 17.61
N CYS A 232 4.05 25.78 16.66
CA CYS A 232 3.69 25.86 15.24
C CYS A 232 2.54 24.92 14.88
N VAL A 233 2.53 23.69 15.38
CA VAL A 233 1.42 22.76 15.12
C VAL A 233 0.13 23.26 15.76
N ASN A 234 0.20 23.69 17.02
CA ASN A 234 -0.95 24.18 17.78
C ASN A 234 -1.57 25.43 17.14
N PHE A 235 -0.76 26.31 16.54
CA PHE A 235 -1.23 27.49 15.82
C PHE A 235 -2.16 27.16 14.64
N PHE A 236 -2.00 26.00 13.99
CA PHE A 236 -2.83 25.59 12.86
C PHE A 236 -3.97 24.63 13.25
N THR A 237 -4.02 24.19 14.51
CA THR A 237 -5.07 23.28 15.01
C THR A 237 -6.07 23.95 15.93
N ASN A 238 -5.68 25.05 16.59
CA ASN A 238 -6.55 25.92 17.39
C ASN A 238 -7.17 27.01 16.52
#